data_AF-A0A7W1FRC6-F1
#
_entry.id   AF-A0A7W1FRC6-F1
#
_cell.length_a   1.000
_cell.length_b   1.000
_cell.length_c   1.000
_cell.angle_alpha   90.00
_cell.angle_beta   90.00
_cell.angle_gamma   90.00
#
_symmetry.space_group_name_H-M   'P 1'
#
loop_
_entity.id
_entity.type
_entity.pdbx_description
1 polymer ?
#
loop_
_entity_poly.entity_id
_entity_poly.type
_entity_poly.pdbx_seq_one_letter_code
_entity_poly.pdbx_strand_id
1 'polypeptide(L)'
;MSRVVETPSGPARVEAIVTPPKRGTTMTRLSVPVRLARIGYALLSSVFVACVLVQVFFAGMGAFGADWAWHLTFAHFLELPPLLMMPLAFVGRLPWGLRLLPLGLVVLIGVQYAIADVAVPTAALHPVNALLIFWASLFIARRAWAAVAGQRKG
;
A
#
# COMPACT_ATOMS: atom_id res chain seq x y z
N MET A 1 3.06 66.86 50.41
CA MET A 1 1.85 66.94 49.58
C MET A 1 1.21 65.56 49.53
N SER A 2 0.19 65.35 50.35
CA SER A 2 -0.59 64.13 50.46
C SER A 2 -1.58 64.03 49.30
N ARG A 3 -1.57 62.90 48.58
CA ARG A 3 -2.68 62.55 47.68
C ARG A 3 -3.23 61.19 48.06
N VAL A 4 -4.39 61.24 48.68
CA VAL A 4 -5.32 60.12 48.87
C VAL A 4 -5.80 59.71 47.48
N VAL A 5 -5.72 58.42 47.16
CA VAL A 5 -6.39 57.82 46.01
C VAL A 5 -7.41 56.84 46.57
N GLU A 6 -8.67 57.21 46.44
CA GLU A 6 -9.82 56.39 46.81
C GLU A 6 -9.94 55.20 45.85
N THR A 7 -10.27 54.03 46.40
CA THR A 7 -10.70 52.86 45.64
C THR A 7 -12.21 52.90 45.42
N PRO A 8 -12.71 52.78 44.19
CA PRO A 8 -14.10 52.41 43.95
C PRO A 8 -14.21 50.89 43.79
N SER A 9 -14.77 50.27 44.82
CA SER A 9 -15.34 48.93 44.81
C SER A 9 -16.42 48.79 43.73
N GLY A 10 -16.20 47.89 42.77
CA GLY A 10 -17.22 47.42 41.83
C GLY A 10 -16.89 45.98 41.40
N PRO A 11 -17.88 45.07 41.30
CA PRO A 11 -17.62 43.71 40.86
C PRO A 11 -17.16 43.73 39.41
N ALA A 12 -15.97 43.19 39.14
CA ALA A 12 -15.46 42.99 37.79
C ALA A 12 -16.44 42.12 37.00
N ARG A 13 -17.17 42.73 36.06
CA ARG A 13 -17.95 42.01 35.06
C ARG A 13 -16.97 41.29 34.14
N VAL A 14 -16.69 40.03 34.44
CA VAL A 14 -15.99 39.11 33.54
C VAL A 14 -16.93 38.82 32.37
N GLU A 15 -16.85 39.62 31.32
CA GLU A 15 -17.44 39.25 30.03
C GLU A 15 -16.61 38.08 29.50
N ALA A 16 -17.08 36.87 29.79
CA ALA A 16 -16.57 35.68 29.13
C ALA A 16 -16.80 35.87 27.63
N ILE A 17 -15.71 36.17 26.91
CA ILE A 17 -15.66 36.08 25.46
C ILE A 17 -15.88 34.59 25.15
N VAL A 18 -17.14 34.22 24.97
CA VAL A 18 -17.54 32.92 24.45
C VAL A 18 -17.17 32.95 22.98
N THR A 19 -15.93 32.55 22.68
CA THR A 19 -15.56 32.22 21.30
C THR A 19 -16.49 31.10 20.84
N PRO A 20 -17.21 31.27 19.72
CA PRO A 20 -18.09 30.22 19.23
C PRO A 20 -17.26 28.97 18.91
N PRO A 21 -17.78 27.76 19.18
CA PRO A 21 -17.08 26.53 18.86
C PRO A 21 -16.76 26.51 17.36
N LYS A 22 -15.50 26.21 17.01
CA LYS A 22 -15.05 26.04 15.62
C LYS A 22 -16.03 25.11 14.90
N ARG A 23 -16.74 25.70 13.94
CA ARG A 23 -17.69 25.04 13.04
C ARG A 23 -17.09 23.73 12.54
N GLY A 24 -17.87 22.66 12.70
CA GLY A 24 -17.45 21.26 12.67
C GLY A 24 -16.41 20.92 11.61
N THR A 25 -15.39 20.18 12.05
CA THR A 25 -14.58 19.35 11.17
C THR A 25 -15.53 18.33 10.53
N THR A 26 -16.10 18.66 9.38
CA THR A 26 -16.85 17.71 8.57
C THR A 26 -15.89 16.58 8.22
N MET A 27 -15.97 15.44 8.94
CA MET A 27 -15.25 14.23 8.58
C MET A 27 -15.78 13.81 7.20
N THR A 28 -15.08 14.23 6.16
CA THR A 28 -15.46 13.93 4.78
C THR A 28 -15.13 12.47 4.53
N ARG A 29 -16.14 11.62 4.75
CA ARG A 29 -16.13 10.21 4.37
C ARG A 29 -15.68 10.10 2.90
N LEU A 30 -14.68 9.27 2.62
CA LEU A 30 -14.23 9.09 1.24
C LEU A 30 -15.37 8.60 0.36
N SER A 31 -15.34 8.98 -0.92
CA SER A 31 -16.31 8.51 -1.90
C SER A 31 -16.21 6.99 -2.08
N VAL A 32 -17.36 6.36 -2.34
CA VAL A 32 -17.47 4.92 -2.63
C VAL A 32 -16.44 4.41 -3.65
N PRO A 33 -16.23 5.07 -4.82
CA PRO A 33 -15.24 4.59 -5.79
C PRO A 33 -13.80 4.58 -5.24
N VAL A 34 -13.42 5.56 -4.43
CA VAL A 34 -12.10 5.60 -3.80
C VAL A 34 -11.95 4.43 -2.83
N ARG A 35 -12.99 4.13 -2.03
CA ARG A 35 -12.97 3.00 -1.11
C ARG A 35 -12.89 1.65 -1.84
N LEU A 36 -13.69 1.46 -2.89
CA LEU A 36 -13.65 0.23 -3.70
C LEU A 36 -12.30 0.05 -4.38
N ALA A 37 -11.71 1.11 -4.94
CA ALA A 37 -10.39 1.04 -5.55
C ALA A 37 -9.29 0.64 -4.56
N ARG A 38 -9.32 1.16 -3.32
CA ARG A 38 -8.39 0.76 -2.26
C ARG A 38 -8.54 -0.71 -1.87
N ILE A 39 -9.78 -1.19 -1.74
CA ILE A 39 -10.07 -2.60 -1.45
C ILE A 39 -9.58 -3.48 -2.60
N GLY A 40 -9.89 -3.11 -3.85
CA GLY A 40 -9.42 -3.81 -5.04
C GLY A 40 -7.90 -3.90 -5.09
N TYR A 41 -7.20 -2.80 -4.82
CA TYR A 41 -5.74 -2.79 -4.74
C TYR A 41 -5.20 -3.73 -3.64
N ALA A 42 -5.83 -3.73 -2.46
CA ALA A 42 -5.43 -4.59 -1.35
C ALA A 42 -5.68 -6.09 -1.65
N LEU A 43 -6.79 -6.41 -2.31
CA LEU A 43 -7.10 -7.76 -2.76
C LEU A 43 -6.12 -8.21 -3.84
N LEU A 44 -5.89 -7.41 -4.88
CA LEU A 44 -4.95 -7.75 -5.95
C LEU A 44 -3.53 -7.98 -5.44
N SER A 45 -3.04 -7.12 -4.55
CA SER A 45 -1.73 -7.34 -3.93
C SER A 45 -1.67 -8.61 -3.09
N SER A 46 -2.75 -8.97 -2.40
CA SER A 46 -2.83 -10.23 -1.63
C SER A 46 -2.90 -11.46 -2.55
N VAL A 47 -3.66 -11.38 -3.64
CA VAL A 47 -3.70 -12.42 -4.68
C VAL A 47 -2.32 -12.58 -5.32
N PHE A 48 -1.63 -11.48 -5.62
CA PHE A 48 -0.28 -11.51 -6.17
C PHE A 48 0.71 -12.22 -5.24
N VAL A 49 0.65 -11.98 -3.91
CA VAL A 49 1.44 -12.76 -2.93
C VAL A 49 1.16 -14.27 -3.07
N ALA A 50 -0.10 -14.66 -3.17
CA ALA A 50 -0.48 -16.06 -3.34
C ALA A 50 0.04 -16.64 -4.67
N CYS A 51 -0.05 -15.88 -5.77
CA CYS A 51 0.52 -16.27 -7.07
C CYS A 51 2.04 -16.50 -6.99
N VAL A 52 2.78 -15.65 -6.27
CA VAL A 52 4.23 -15.83 -6.07
C VAL A 52 4.52 -17.12 -5.28
N LEU A 53 3.74 -17.42 -4.24
CA LEU A 53 3.90 -18.68 -3.49
C LEU A 53 3.63 -19.90 -4.36
N VAL A 54 2.57 -19.87 -5.17
CA VAL A 54 2.26 -20.93 -6.14
C VAL A 54 3.40 -21.10 -7.14
N GLN A 55 4.00 -19.99 -7.60
CA GLN A 55 5.15 -20.05 -8.50
C GLN A 55 6.37 -20.73 -7.89
N VAL A 56 6.70 -20.36 -6.65
CA VAL A 56 7.82 -20.99 -5.92
C VAL A 56 7.55 -22.47 -5.70
N PHE A 57 6.29 -22.85 -5.40
CA PHE A 57 5.89 -24.25 -5.32
C PHE A 57 6.09 -24.98 -6.65
N PHE A 58 5.66 -24.43 -7.78
CA PHE A 58 5.86 -25.04 -9.09
C PHE A 58 7.34 -25.16 -9.49
N ALA A 59 8.15 -24.14 -9.18
CA ALA A 59 9.61 -24.24 -9.35
C ALA A 59 10.20 -25.36 -8.49
N GLY A 60 9.71 -25.51 -7.25
CA GLY A 60 10.07 -26.62 -6.38
C GLY A 60 9.70 -27.98 -6.98
N MET A 61 8.49 -28.14 -7.52
CA MET A 61 8.09 -29.37 -8.21
C MET A 61 9.06 -29.71 -9.34
N GLY A 62 9.40 -28.73 -10.19
CA GLY A 62 10.38 -28.91 -11.27
C GLY A 62 11.77 -29.32 -10.76
N ALA A 63 12.24 -28.67 -9.70
CA ALA A 63 13.52 -29.01 -9.06
C ALA A 63 13.57 -30.43 -8.49
N PHE A 64 12.41 -30.98 -8.09
CA PHE A 64 12.27 -32.36 -7.62
C PHE A 64 11.81 -33.35 -8.70
N GLY A 65 11.92 -32.98 -9.99
CA GLY A 65 11.76 -33.89 -11.13
C GLY A 65 10.38 -33.88 -11.81
N ALA A 66 9.48 -32.97 -11.43
CA ALA A 66 8.23 -32.76 -12.17
C ALA A 66 8.45 -31.92 -13.44
N ASP A 67 7.39 -31.82 -14.26
CA ASP A 67 7.39 -30.98 -15.45
C ASP A 67 7.40 -29.48 -15.10
N TRP A 68 8.32 -28.73 -15.72
CA TRP A 68 8.45 -27.28 -15.59
C TRP A 68 7.34 -26.50 -16.29
N ALA A 69 6.52 -27.15 -17.14
CA ALA A 69 5.41 -26.51 -17.85
C ALA A 69 4.49 -25.71 -16.91
N TRP A 70 4.22 -26.22 -15.70
CA TRP A 70 3.41 -25.50 -14.70
C TRP A 70 4.06 -24.19 -14.26
N HIS A 71 5.37 -24.20 -13.99
CA HIS A 71 6.11 -22.99 -13.60
C HIS A 71 6.14 -21.97 -14.74
N LEU A 72 6.46 -22.41 -15.96
CA LEU A 72 6.60 -21.55 -17.12
C LEU A 72 5.26 -20.93 -17.55
N THR A 73 4.22 -21.75 -17.70
CA THR A 73 2.91 -21.27 -18.17
C THR A 73 2.23 -20.36 -17.14
N PHE A 74 2.38 -20.66 -15.84
CA PHE A 74 1.75 -19.86 -14.79
C PHE A 74 2.42 -18.48 -14.65
N ALA A 75 3.65 -18.28 -15.16
CA ALA A 75 4.41 -17.04 -14.96
C ALA A 75 3.73 -15.83 -15.60
N HIS A 76 3.07 -16.04 -16.73
CA HIS A 76 2.33 -14.99 -17.44
C HIS A 76 1.16 -14.41 -16.64
N PHE A 77 0.59 -15.17 -15.69
CA PHE A 77 -0.46 -14.65 -14.83
C PHE A 77 0.07 -13.71 -13.74
N LEU A 78 1.36 -13.76 -13.40
CA LEU A 78 1.96 -12.86 -12.41
C LEU A 78 2.13 -11.43 -12.96
N GLU A 79 2.19 -11.26 -14.28
CA GLU A 79 2.35 -9.95 -14.90
C GLU A 79 1.09 -9.08 -14.73
N LEU A 80 -0.09 -9.71 -14.68
CA LEU A 80 -1.38 -9.01 -14.71
C LEU A 80 -1.72 -8.23 -13.43
N PRO A 81 -1.59 -8.78 -12.20
CA PRO A 81 -2.00 -8.07 -10.99
C PRO A 81 -1.26 -6.74 -10.78
N PRO A 82 0.08 -6.64 -10.91
CA PRO A 82 0.78 -5.35 -10.77
C PRO A 82 0.31 -4.30 -11.79
N LEU A 83 0.00 -4.72 -13.02
CA LEU A 83 -0.54 -3.83 -14.06
C LEU A 83 -1.91 -3.26 -13.68
N LEU A 84 -2.80 -4.10 -13.16
CA LEU A 84 -4.13 -3.70 -12.70
C LEU A 84 -4.08 -2.87 -11.39
N MET A 85 -3.08 -3.10 -10.54
CA MET A 85 -2.87 -2.31 -9.32
C MET A 85 -2.53 -0.84 -9.61
N MET A 86 -1.80 -0.55 -10.69
CA MET A 86 -1.43 0.82 -11.04
C MET A 86 -2.64 1.77 -11.15
N PRO A 87 -3.64 1.56 -12.02
CA PRO A 87 -4.80 2.45 -12.12
C PRO A 87 -5.60 2.51 -10.81
N LEU A 88 -5.73 1.40 -10.09
CA LEU A 88 -6.41 1.37 -8.79
C LEU A 88 -5.73 2.25 -7.74
N ALA A 89 -4.40 2.38 -7.79
CA ALA A 89 -3.66 3.26 -6.88
C ALA A 89 -3.99 4.74 -7.09
N PHE A 90 -4.21 5.15 -8.36
CA PHE A 90 -4.61 6.51 -8.70
C PHE A 90 -6.06 6.77 -8.32
N VAL A 91 -7.00 5.90 -8.72
CA VAL A 91 -8.43 6.02 -8.37
C VAL A 91 -8.63 5.98 -6.85
N GLY A 92 -7.90 5.09 -6.17
CA GLY A 92 -7.92 4.94 -4.71
C GLY A 92 -7.24 6.09 -3.97
N ARG A 93 -6.66 7.09 -4.66
CA ARG A 93 -5.93 8.21 -4.06
C ARG A 93 -4.93 7.72 -3.01
N LEU A 94 -4.20 6.64 -3.32
CA LEU A 94 -3.18 6.08 -2.43
C LEU A 94 -1.97 7.03 -2.34
N PRO A 95 -1.17 6.96 -1.26
CA PRO A 95 0.08 7.73 -1.15
C PRO A 95 1.05 7.36 -2.27
N TRP A 96 1.93 8.29 -2.65
CA TRP A 96 2.81 8.15 -3.80
C TRP A 96 3.66 6.87 -3.78
N GLY A 97 4.16 6.47 -2.61
CA GLY A 97 4.90 5.21 -2.45
C GLY A 97 4.11 3.98 -2.92
N LEU A 98 2.81 3.90 -2.61
CA LEU A 98 1.96 2.80 -3.07
C LEU A 98 1.59 2.88 -4.56
N ARG A 99 1.73 4.04 -5.20
CA ARG A 99 1.51 4.18 -6.64
C ARG A 99 2.68 3.66 -7.46
N LEU A 100 3.90 3.83 -6.95
CA LEU A 100 5.12 3.43 -7.65
C LEU A 100 5.52 1.97 -7.40
N LEU A 101 5.15 1.39 -6.25
CA LEU A 101 5.52 0.02 -5.92
C LEU A 101 5.07 -1.05 -6.93
N PRO A 102 3.87 -0.98 -7.55
CA PRO A 102 3.48 -1.92 -8.60
C PRO A 102 4.38 -1.83 -9.83
N LEU A 103 4.86 -0.63 -10.20
CA LEU A 103 5.84 -0.47 -11.27
C LEU A 103 7.16 -1.16 -10.91
N GLY A 104 7.59 -1.04 -9.64
CA GLY A 104 8.75 -1.79 -9.14
C GLY A 104 8.57 -3.31 -9.26
N LEU A 105 7.38 -3.84 -8.98
CA LEU A 105 7.08 -5.26 -9.20
C LEU A 105 7.18 -5.66 -10.67
N VAL A 106 6.66 -4.85 -11.60
CA VAL A 106 6.78 -5.10 -13.05
C VAL A 106 8.26 -5.16 -13.47
N VAL A 107 9.07 -4.22 -12.98
CA VAL A 107 10.53 -4.23 -13.24
C VAL A 107 11.18 -5.50 -12.69
N LEU A 108 10.87 -5.88 -11.45
CA LEU A 108 11.42 -7.10 -10.85
C LEU A 108 10.99 -8.37 -11.60
N ILE A 109 9.76 -8.42 -12.12
CA ILE A 109 9.29 -9.52 -12.98
C ILE A 109 10.07 -9.57 -14.29
N GLY A 110 10.30 -8.42 -14.94
CA GLY A 110 11.16 -8.37 -16.13
C GLY A 110 12.59 -8.85 -15.85
N VAL A 111 13.15 -8.46 -14.70
CA VAL A 111 14.45 -8.95 -14.22
C VAL A 111 14.41 -10.47 -13.95
N GLN A 112 13.29 -11.01 -13.45
CA GLN A 112 13.11 -12.45 -13.21
C GLN A 112 13.29 -13.25 -14.51
N TYR A 113 12.70 -12.78 -15.61
CA TYR A 113 12.86 -13.38 -16.94
C TYR A 113 14.30 -13.24 -17.45
N ALA A 114 14.88 -12.04 -17.35
CA ALA A 114 16.24 -11.79 -17.83
C ALA A 114 17.28 -12.67 -17.10
N ILE A 115 17.16 -12.84 -15.78
CA ILE A 115 18.09 -13.68 -15.01
C ILE A 115 17.84 -15.18 -15.27
N ALA A 116 16.61 -15.60 -15.59
CA ALA A 116 16.33 -16.99 -15.91
C ALA A 116 17.01 -17.47 -17.21
N ASP A 117 17.26 -16.54 -18.15
CA ASP A 117 17.77 -16.83 -19.50
C ASP A 117 19.30 -16.74 -19.62
N VAL A 118 20.00 -16.40 -18.53
CA VAL A 118 21.48 -16.31 -18.54
C VAL A 118 22.14 -17.58 -17.97
N ALA A 119 23.45 -17.70 -18.15
CA ALA A 119 24.22 -18.83 -17.62
C ALA A 119 24.44 -18.75 -16.10
N VAL A 120 24.72 -19.91 -15.50
CA VAL A 120 25.25 -20.04 -14.13
C VAL A 120 26.66 -19.42 -14.07
N PRO A 121 27.03 -18.68 -13.01
CA PRO A 121 26.34 -18.53 -11.73
C PRO A 121 25.26 -17.45 -11.68
N THR A 122 25.18 -16.56 -12.67
CA THR A 122 24.24 -15.42 -12.65
C THR A 122 22.79 -15.87 -12.56
N ALA A 123 22.43 -16.97 -13.25
CA ALA A 123 21.09 -17.56 -13.17
C ALA A 123 20.64 -17.91 -11.74
N ALA A 124 21.59 -18.18 -10.84
CA ALA A 124 21.29 -18.47 -9.43
C ALA A 124 20.71 -17.26 -8.68
N LEU A 125 20.76 -16.05 -9.24
CA LEU A 125 20.06 -14.88 -8.72
C LEU A 125 18.54 -14.94 -8.96
N HIS A 126 18.04 -15.81 -9.84
CA HIS A 126 16.61 -15.95 -10.11
C HIS A 126 15.79 -16.27 -8.85
N PRO A 127 16.12 -17.30 -8.03
CA PRO A 127 15.42 -17.53 -6.76
C PRO A 127 15.60 -16.38 -5.76
N VAL A 128 16.73 -15.66 -5.79
CA VAL A 128 16.95 -14.49 -4.91
C VAL A 128 15.99 -13.36 -5.29
N ASN A 129 15.83 -13.07 -6.58
CA ASN A 129 14.90 -12.05 -7.07
C ASN A 129 13.43 -12.46 -6.83
N ALA A 130 13.09 -13.76 -6.91
CA ALA A 130 11.76 -14.25 -6.51
C ALA A 130 11.44 -13.93 -5.04
N LEU A 131 12.41 -14.07 -4.12
CA LEU A 131 12.24 -13.69 -2.72
C LEU A 131 12.04 -12.18 -2.57
N LEU A 132 12.76 -11.35 -3.33
CA LEU A 132 12.55 -9.89 -3.34
C LEU A 132 11.14 -9.53 -3.79
N ILE A 133 10.63 -10.15 -4.86
CA ILE A 133 9.24 -9.99 -5.33
C ILE A 133 8.25 -10.41 -4.23
N PHE A 134 8.49 -11.53 -3.56
CA PHE A 134 7.65 -12.01 -2.47
C PHE A 134 7.60 -11.02 -1.31
N TRP A 135 8.74 -10.54 -0.82
CA TRP A 135 8.78 -9.58 0.28
C TRP A 135 8.18 -8.23 -0.10
N ALA A 136 8.47 -7.73 -1.30
CA ALA A 136 7.89 -6.50 -1.82
C ALA A 136 6.35 -6.61 -1.91
N SER A 137 5.83 -7.72 -2.43
CA SER A 137 4.39 -7.95 -2.53
C SER A 137 3.71 -8.03 -1.16
N LEU A 138 4.32 -8.72 -0.20
CA LEU A 138 3.81 -8.78 1.18
C LEU A 138 3.80 -7.39 1.83
N PHE A 139 4.87 -6.61 1.64
CA PHE A 139 4.95 -5.23 2.12
C PHE A 139 3.82 -4.35 1.52
N ILE A 140 3.60 -4.45 0.22
CA ILE A 140 2.55 -3.71 -0.48
C ILE A 140 1.17 -4.11 0.05
N ALA A 141 0.89 -5.41 0.16
CA ALA A 141 -0.39 -5.91 0.67
C ALA A 141 -0.69 -5.39 2.08
N ARG A 142 0.30 -5.46 2.99
CA ARG A 142 0.18 -4.94 4.37
C ARG A 142 -0.14 -3.45 4.40
N ARG A 143 0.59 -2.64 3.59
CA ARG A 143 0.37 -1.19 3.48
C ARG A 143 -0.98 -0.85 2.86
N ALA A 144 -1.43 -1.63 1.87
CA ALA A 144 -2.73 -1.47 1.24
C ALA A 144 -3.88 -1.72 2.23
N TRP A 145 -3.81 -2.81 3.00
CA TRP A 145 -4.79 -3.11 4.04
C TRP A 145 -4.81 -2.05 5.15
N ALA A 146 -3.65 -1.49 5.53
CA ALA A 146 -3.61 -0.36 6.47
C ALA A 146 -4.34 0.88 5.91
N ALA A 147 -4.19 1.17 4.61
CA ALA A 147 -4.90 2.28 3.95
C ALA A 147 -6.43 2.05 3.86
N VAL A 148 -6.86 0.79 3.80
CA VAL A 148 -8.28 0.40 3.90
C VAL A 148 -8.79 0.50 5.34
N ALA A 149 -8.03 0.03 6.33
CA ALA A 149 -8.42 0.06 7.74
C ALA A 149 -8.50 1.49 8.31
N GLY A 150 -7.62 2.39 7.87
CA GLY A 150 -7.68 3.82 8.23
C GLY A 150 -8.99 4.51 7.79
N GLN A 151 -9.72 3.93 6.84
CA GLN A 151 -11.04 4.41 6.40
C GLN A 151 -12.21 3.90 7.26
N ARG A 152 -11.99 2.86 8.08
CA ARG A 152 -13.03 2.35 8.98
C ARG A 152 -13.13 3.16 10.29
N LYS A 153 -12.12 3.98 10.60
CA LYS A 153 -11.99 4.70 11.87
C LYS A 153 -12.33 6.20 11.80
N GLY A 154 -12.78 6.69 10.64
CA GLY A 154 -13.27 8.07 10.44
C GLY A 154 -14.62 8.05 9.78
#